data_AF-A0A3P8FK11-F1
#
_entry.id   AF-A0A3P8FK11-F1
#
_cell.length_a   1.000
_cell.length_b   1.000
_cell.length_c   1.000
_cell.angle_alpha   90.00
_cell.angle_beta   90.00
_cell.angle_gamma   90.00
#
_symmetry.space_group_name_H-M   'P 1'
#
loop_
_entity.id
_entity.type
_entity.pdbx_description
1 polymer ?
#
loop_
_entity_poly.entity_id
_entity_poly.type
_entity_poly.pdbx_seq_one_letter_code
_entity_poly.pdbx_strand_id
1 'polypeptide(L)'
;MIKIPEKGNLSKCDNYRGITLLSRPGKVINRVLLNRMKDCIDAQLRDQQARFRKDRSCADQIATLRIIVEQLIEWNSSLYINFIDYEKAFDGVDITTLWKLLRHYSVPQKIVNIIQSSYDG
;
A
#
# COMPACT_ATOMS: atom_id res chain seq x y z
N MET A 1 -20.77 -4.10 0.70
CA MET A 1 -19.64 -3.95 1.64
C MET A 1 -19.85 -4.91 2.81
N ILE A 2 -18.84 -5.67 3.20
CA ILE A 2 -18.88 -6.59 4.36
C ILE A 2 -18.01 -5.99 5.47
N LYS A 3 -18.50 -5.98 6.71
CA LYS A 3 -17.74 -5.49 7.87
C LYS A 3 -16.98 -6.64 8.51
N ILE A 4 -15.67 -6.49 8.68
CA ILE A 4 -14.81 -7.45 9.39
C ILE A 4 -14.37 -6.82 10.71
N PRO A 5 -14.50 -7.52 11.84
CA PRO A 5 -14.04 -7.01 13.13
C PRO A 5 -12.52 -6.89 13.17
N GLU A 6 -12.03 -5.76 13.65
CA GLU A 6 -10.61 -5.53 13.97
C GLU A 6 -10.35 -5.74 15.47
N LYS A 7 -9.08 -5.68 15.86
CA LYS A 7 -8.65 -5.84 17.24
C LYS A 7 -9.17 -4.67 18.08
N GLY A 8 -9.84 -4.95 19.20
CA GLY A 8 -10.34 -3.93 20.11
C GLY A 8 -11.72 -4.27 20.67
N ASN A 9 -12.44 -3.25 21.14
CA ASN A 9 -13.79 -3.42 21.66
C ASN A 9 -14.83 -3.49 20.53
N LEU A 10 -15.46 -4.65 20.35
CA LEU A 10 -16.43 -4.90 19.27
C LEU A 10 -17.76 -4.13 19.40
N SER A 11 -18.00 -3.45 20.53
CA SER A 11 -19.15 -2.54 20.67
C SER A 11 -18.92 -1.17 20.00
N LYS A 12 -17.67 -0.81 19.70
CA LYS A 12 -17.36 0.41 18.96
C LYS A 12 -17.39 0.17 17.46
N CYS A 13 -18.21 0.94 16.75
CA CYS A 13 -18.34 0.84 15.29
C CYS A 13 -17.02 1.09 14.53
N ASP A 14 -16.11 1.88 15.09
CA ASP A 14 -14.81 2.19 14.47
C ASP A 14 -13.86 0.99 14.40
N ASN A 15 -14.08 -0.04 15.23
CA ASN A 15 -13.29 -1.28 15.23
C ASN A 15 -13.76 -2.28 14.17
N TYR A 16 -14.48 -1.81 13.14
CA TYR A 16 -14.89 -2.63 12.01
C TYR A 16 -14.31 -2.08 10.71
N ARG A 17 -13.64 -2.94 9.96
CA ARG A 17 -13.13 -2.62 8.65
C ARG A 17 -14.09 -3.03 7.56
N GLY A 18 -14.48 -2.08 6.71
CA GLY A 18 -15.22 -2.37 5.49
C GLY A 18 -14.34 -3.06 4.46
N ILE A 19 -14.80 -4.18 3.91
CA ILE A 19 -14.19 -4.82 2.75
C ILE A 19 -15.22 -4.92 1.63
N THR A 20 -14.80 -4.51 0.45
CA THR A 20 -15.56 -4.67 -0.78
C THR A 20 -15.04 -5.89 -1.53
N LEU A 21 -15.94 -6.84 -1.80
CA LEU A 21 -15.62 -8.03 -2.58
C LEU A 21 -15.94 -7.78 -4.05
N LEU A 22 -14.92 -7.88 -4.88
CA LEU A 22 -15.10 -7.90 -6.34
C LEU A 22 -15.62 -9.26 -6.80
N SER A 23 -16.39 -9.24 -7.88
CA SER A 23 -16.79 -10.44 -8.61
C SER A 23 -15.57 -11.23 -9.11
N ARG A 24 -15.74 -12.52 -9.37
CA ARG A 24 -14.68 -13.36 -9.98
C ARG A 24 -14.07 -12.73 -11.24
N PRO A 25 -14.86 -12.29 -12.25
CA PRO A 25 -14.28 -11.63 -13.42
C PRO A 25 -13.56 -10.32 -13.07
N GLY A 26 -14.09 -9.52 -12.13
CA GLY A 26 -13.43 -8.29 -11.67
C GLY A 26 -12.05 -8.55 -11.06
N LYS A 27 -11.91 -9.61 -10.25
CA LYS A 27 -10.60 -10.01 -9.70
C LYS A 27 -9.61 -10.43 -10.79
N VAL A 28 -10.07 -11.14 -11.82
CA VAL A 28 -9.22 -11.55 -12.95
C VAL A 28 -8.74 -10.33 -13.73
N ILE A 29 -9.64 -9.41 -14.07
CA ILE A 29 -9.30 -8.17 -14.78
C ILE A 29 -8.29 -7.35 -13.98
N ASN A 30 -8.54 -7.14 -12.69
CA ASN A 30 -7.62 -6.38 -11.83
C ASN A 30 -6.24 -7.04 -11.74
N ARG A 31 -6.17 -8.37 -11.71
CA ARG A 31 -4.88 -9.09 -11.72
C ARG A 31 -4.13 -8.90 -13.04
N VAL A 32 -4.82 -8.91 -14.17
CA VAL A 32 -4.22 -8.64 -15.48
C VAL A 32 -3.69 -7.20 -15.55
N LEU A 33 -4.48 -6.22 -15.08
CA LEU A 33 -4.06 -4.82 -15.04
C LEU A 33 -2.84 -4.62 -14.13
N LEU A 34 -2.87 -5.20 -12.93
CA LEU A 34 -1.74 -5.16 -12.00
C LEU A 34 -0.47 -5.73 -12.63
N ASN A 35 -0.56 -6.90 -13.25
CA ASN A 35 0.59 -7.55 -13.90
C ASN A 35 1.19 -6.73 -15.04
N ARG A 36 0.40 -5.88 -15.71
CA ARG A 36 0.88 -5.00 -16.80
C ARG A 36 1.58 -3.75 -16.29
N MET A 37 1.21 -3.25 -15.11
CA MET A 37 1.76 -2.00 -14.56
C MET A 37 2.85 -2.23 -13.52
N LYS A 38 2.86 -3.38 -12.85
CA LYS A 38 3.70 -3.64 -11.68
C LYS A 38 5.17 -3.32 -11.94
N ASP A 39 5.75 -3.77 -13.04
CA ASP A 39 7.19 -3.65 -13.27
C ASP A 39 7.59 -2.18 -13.56
N CYS A 40 6.71 -1.43 -14.25
CA CYS A 40 6.89 0.00 -14.51
C CYS A 40 6.83 0.84 -13.23
N ILE A 41 5.91 0.50 -12.33
CA ILE A 41 5.74 1.20 -11.04
C ILE A 41 6.88 0.80 -10.09
N ASP A 42 7.20 -0.49 -10.02
CA ASP A 42 8.23 -1.03 -9.12
C ASP A 42 9.60 -0.41 -9.38
N ALA A 43 9.95 -0.16 -10.65
CA ALA A 43 11.17 0.54 -11.05
C ALA A 43 11.27 1.99 -10.55
N GLN A 44 10.15 2.62 -10.18
CA GLN A 44 10.10 4.02 -9.72
C GLN A 44 9.88 4.14 -8.21
N LEU A 45 9.50 3.06 -7.53
CA LEU A 45 9.30 3.05 -6.09
C LEU A 45 10.64 3.01 -5.35
N ARG A 46 10.71 3.72 -4.23
CA ARG A 46 11.87 3.73 -3.33
C ARG A 46 12.20 2.33 -2.82
N ASP A 47 13.49 2.06 -2.62
CA ASP A 47 13.97 0.76 -2.13
C ASP A 47 13.60 0.46 -0.68
N GLN A 48 13.36 1.51 0.12
CA GLN A 48 12.89 1.38 1.50
C GLN A 48 11.43 0.91 1.57
N GLN A 49 10.64 1.08 0.50
CA GLN A 49 9.26 0.62 0.51
C GLN A 49 9.22 -0.91 0.32
N ALA A 50 8.85 -1.66 1.36
CA ALA A 50 8.75 -3.12 1.27
C ALA A 50 7.33 -3.62 0.98
N ARG A 51 6.31 -2.91 1.48
CA ARG A 51 4.92 -3.38 1.42
C ARG A 51 4.43 -3.42 -0.03
N PHE A 52 3.75 -4.51 -0.39
CA PHE A 52 3.18 -4.79 -1.71
C PHE A 52 4.19 -4.95 -2.86
N ARG A 53 5.49 -5.11 -2.56
CA ARG A 53 6.52 -5.42 -3.55
C ARG A 53 6.91 -6.90 -3.50
N LYS A 54 7.29 -7.44 -4.66
CA LYS A 54 7.76 -8.82 -4.77
C LYS A 54 9.11 -8.94 -4.06
N ASP A 55 9.37 -10.09 -3.46
CA ASP A 55 10.66 -10.44 -2.83
C ASP A 55 11.10 -9.48 -1.70
N ARG A 56 10.15 -8.79 -1.05
CA ARG A 56 10.40 -7.95 0.13
C ARG A 56 9.48 -8.35 1.28
N SER A 57 10.04 -8.61 2.46
CA SER A 57 9.27 -9.02 3.65
C SER A 57 9.34 -7.99 4.78
N CYS A 58 8.38 -8.08 5.70
CA CYS A 58 8.40 -7.31 6.94
C CYS A 58 9.61 -7.70 7.81
N ALA A 59 10.00 -8.97 7.78
CA ALA A 59 11.15 -9.47 8.54
C ALA A 59 12.46 -8.80 8.09
N ASP A 60 12.64 -8.60 6.78
CA ASP A 60 13.83 -7.93 6.24
C ASP A 60 13.93 -6.47 6.73
N GLN A 61 12.80 -5.78 6.79
CA GLN A 61 12.74 -4.40 7.29
C GLN A 61 13.01 -4.30 8.79
N ILE A 62 12.48 -5.24 9.59
CA ILE A 62 12.77 -5.33 11.02
C ILE A 62 14.26 -5.62 11.25
N ALA A 63 14.83 -6.56 10.50
CA ALA A 63 16.25 -6.89 10.56
C ALA A 63 17.12 -5.67 10.20
N THR A 64 16.77 -4.96 9.13
CA THR A 64 17.48 -3.73 8.71
C THR A 64 17.43 -2.66 9.79
N LEU A 65 16.25 -2.39 10.37
CA LEU A 65 16.10 -1.44 11.46
C LEU A 65 16.94 -1.84 12.68
N ARG A 66 16.96 -3.14 13.01
CA ARG A 66 17.74 -3.67 14.12
C ARG A 66 19.24 -3.45 13.90
N ILE A 67 19.76 -3.71 12.70
CA ILE A 67 21.16 -3.47 12.35
C ILE A 67 21.52 -2.00 12.50
N ILE A 68 20.66 -1.08 12.03
CA ILE A 68 20.88 0.37 12.16
C ILE A 68 20.96 0.78 13.64
N VAL A 69 20.04 0.27 14.47
CA VAL A 69 20.03 0.52 15.92
C VAL A 69 21.32 0.02 16.57
N GLU A 70 21.72 -1.22 16.28
CA GLU A 70 22.90 -1.85 16.87
C GLU A 70 24.20 -1.09 16.49
N GLN A 71 24.35 -0.67 15.23
CA GLN A 71 25.50 0.11 14.78
C GLN A 71 25.61 1.49 15.46
N LEU A 72 24.48 2.19 15.63
CA LEU A 72 24.49 3.52 16.25
C LEU A 72 24.77 3.46 17.75
N ILE A 73 24.34 2.38 18.41
CA ILE A 73 24.71 2.08 19.80
C ILE A 73 26.22 1.84 19.89
N GLU A 74 26.80 1.04 18.99
CA GLU A 74 28.23 0.74 18.95
C GLU A 74 29.07 2.00 18.74
N TRP A 75 28.62 2.93 17.90
CA TRP A 75 29.29 4.21 17.64
C TRP A 75 28.95 5.32 18.65
N ASN A 76 28.22 5.01 19.73
CA ASN A 76 27.78 5.96 20.75
C ASN A 76 27.13 7.23 20.14
N SER A 77 26.38 7.03 19.06
CA SER A 77 25.71 8.10 18.31
C SER A 77 24.23 8.17 18.68
N SER A 78 23.66 9.37 18.68
CA SER A 78 22.24 9.55 18.98
C SER A 78 21.37 9.03 17.82
N LEU A 79 20.29 8.33 18.17
CA LEU A 79 19.28 7.84 17.22
C LEU A 79 17.89 8.27 17.70
N TYR A 80 17.09 8.79 16.77
CA TYR A 80 15.68 9.09 16.98
C TYR A 80 14.84 8.30 15.98
N ILE A 81 13.81 7.60 16.46
CA ILE A 81 12.90 6.80 15.64
C ILE A 81 11.50 7.36 15.80
N ASN A 82 10.83 7.63 14.68
CA ASN A 82 9.44 8.07 14.65
C ASN A 82 8.57 7.04 13.93
N PHE A 83 7.48 6.64 14.58
CA PHE A 83 6.49 5.73 14.01
C PHE A 83 5.27 6.53 13.57
N ILE A 84 4.99 6.52 12.27
CA ILE A 84 3.86 7.22 11.66
C ILE A 84 2.89 6.16 11.14
N ASP A 85 1.65 6.22 11.60
CA ASP A 85 0.55 5.38 11.10
C ASP A 85 -0.61 6.26 10.64
N TYR A 86 -1.23 5.89 9.52
CA TYR A 86 -2.34 6.62 8.93
C TYR A 86 -3.66 5.90 9.23
N GLU A 87 -4.58 6.60 9.91
CA GLU A 87 -5.93 6.06 10.12
C GLU A 87 -6.62 5.82 8.78
N LYS A 88 -7.15 4.61 8.57
CA LYS A 88 -7.96 4.24 7.40
C LYS A 88 -7.31 4.67 6.07
N ALA A 89 -6.01 4.35 5.91
CA ALA A 89 -5.19 4.82 4.79
C ALA A 89 -5.75 4.59 3.39
N PHE A 90 -6.62 3.59 3.18
CA PHE A 90 -7.27 3.34 1.88
C PHE A 90 -8.54 4.19 1.67
N ASP A 91 -9.23 4.54 2.74
CA ASP A 91 -10.48 5.32 2.68
C ASP A 91 -10.18 6.82 2.56
N GLY A 92 -9.01 7.27 3.03
CA GLY A 92 -8.56 8.67 2.97
C GLY A 92 -7.83 9.08 1.69
N VAL A 93 -7.75 8.23 0.67
CA VAL A 93 -7.00 8.54 -0.56
C VAL A 93 -7.80 9.49 -1.46
N ASP A 94 -7.22 10.64 -1.82
CA ASP A 94 -7.76 11.47 -2.90
C ASP A 94 -7.59 10.78 -4.26
N ILE A 95 -8.72 10.32 -4.80
CA ILE A 95 -8.80 9.61 -6.08
C ILE A 95 -8.28 10.46 -7.25
N THR A 96 -8.45 11.79 -7.21
CA THR A 96 -7.94 12.69 -8.26
C THR A 96 -6.41 12.68 -8.30
N THR A 97 -5.78 12.72 -7.13
CA THR A 97 -4.33 12.62 -6.97
C THR A 97 -3.83 11.25 -7.41
N LEU A 98 -4.55 10.17 -7.13
CA LEU A 98 -4.19 8.82 -7.59
C LEU A 98 -4.07 8.75 -9.12
N TRP A 99 -4.99 9.37 -9.87
CA TRP A 99 -4.92 9.43 -11.33
C TRP A 99 -3.70 10.19 -11.84
N LYS A 100 -3.36 11.31 -11.17
CA LYS A 100 -2.15 12.09 -11.49
C LYS A 100 -0.89 11.27 -11.22
N LEU A 101 -0.84 10.54 -10.10
CA LEU A 101 0.27 9.68 -9.75
C LEU A 101 0.47 8.53 -10.75
N LEU A 102 -0.60 7.84 -11.18
CA LEU A 102 -0.47 6.78 -12.17
C LEU A 102 0.13 7.30 -13.48
N ARG A 103 -0.29 8.48 -13.95
CA ARG A 103 0.31 9.12 -15.13
C ARG A 103 1.77 9.52 -14.90
N HIS A 104 2.08 10.06 -13.72
CA HIS A 104 3.45 10.40 -13.34
C HIS A 104 4.36 9.16 -13.35
N TYR A 105 3.85 8.02 -12.88
CA TYR A 105 4.54 6.73 -12.93
C TYR A 105 4.52 6.07 -14.31
N SER A 106 4.28 6.82 -15.38
CA SER A 106 4.31 6.34 -16.77
C SER A 106 3.32 5.22 -17.10
N VAL A 107 2.23 5.08 -16.32
CA VAL A 107 1.14 4.16 -16.65
C VAL A 107 0.40 4.71 -17.89
N PRO A 108 0.22 3.90 -18.95
CA PRO A 108 -0.48 4.34 -20.16
C PRO A 108 -1.91 4.85 -19.86
N GLN A 109 -2.29 5.95 -20.50
CA GLN A 109 -3.60 6.58 -20.28
C GLN A 109 -4.77 5.62 -20.48
N LYS A 110 -4.68 4.70 -21.44
CA LYS A 110 -5.70 3.67 -21.67
C LYS A 110 -5.93 2.80 -20.43
N ILE A 111 -4.87 2.46 -19.70
CA ILE A 111 -4.97 1.68 -18.46
C ILE A 111 -5.56 2.54 -17.34
N VAL A 112 -5.12 3.80 -17.22
CA VAL A 112 -5.69 4.75 -16.25
C VAL A 112 -7.19 4.91 -16.45
N ASN A 113 -7.67 5.04 -17.69
CA ASN A 113 -9.10 5.13 -18.01
C ASN A 113 -9.86 3.87 -17.59
N ILE A 114 -9.31 2.67 -17.83
CA ILE A 114 -9.94 1.41 -17.41
C ILE A 114 -10.06 1.36 -15.89
N ILE A 115 -9.02 1.78 -15.17
CA ILE A 115 -9.05 1.83 -13.71
C ILE A 115 -10.10 2.85 -13.26
N GLN A 116 -10.13 4.05 -13.83
CA GLN A 116 -11.15 5.06 -13.51
C GLN A 116 -12.57 4.53 -13.68
N SER A 117 -12.88 3.89 -14.82
CA SER A 117 -14.20 3.29 -15.06
C SER A 117 -14.55 2.19 -14.05
N SER A 118 -13.58 1.57 -13.38
CA SER A 118 -13.85 0.58 -12.33
C SER A 118 -14.26 1.21 -10.98
N TYR A 119 -14.04 2.51 -10.80
CA TYR A 119 -14.46 3.28 -9.62
C TYR A 119 -15.79 4.01 -9.84
N ASP A 120 -16.13 4.31 -11.10
CA ASP A 120 -17.39 4.98 -11.49
C ASP A 120 -18.59 4.01 -11.61
N GLY A 121 -18.39 2.72 -11.34
CA GLY A 121 -19.37 1.63 -11.48
C GLY A 121 -20.14 1.29 -10.22
#